data_AF-A0A3L6MWK2-F1
#
_entry.id   AF-A0A3L6MWK2-F1
#
_cell.length_a   1.000
_cell.length_b   1.000
_cell.length_c   1.000
_cell.angle_alpha   90.00
_cell.angle_beta   90.00
_cell.angle_gamma   90.00
#
_symmetry.space_group_name_H-M   'P 1'
#
loop_
_entity.id
_entity.type
_entity.pdbx_description
1 polymer ?
#
loop_
_entity_poly.entity_id
_entity_poly.type
_entity_poly.pdbx_seq_one_letter_code
_entity_poly.pdbx_strand_id
1 'polypeptide(L)'
;MADKLSYLEAVHNRRSIYQLNRSSLISDDMIEEIIHQAIEDIPSSFNSQSTRLVVLLKEDHYKFWNVGLEGLKAIVPADSWPKTGLSLEAGGFGANLQHYNPLPDERAAEV
;
A
#
# COMPACT_ATOMS: atom_id res chain seq x y z
N MET A 1 -10.44 -18.50 -4.06
CA MET A 1 -9.54 -17.33 -4.10
C MET A 1 -9.47 -16.90 -5.54
N ALA A 2 -9.90 -15.67 -5.85
CA ALA A 2 -10.21 -15.12 -7.19
C ALA A 2 -11.21 -15.91 -8.08
N ASP A 3 -11.23 -17.24 -8.01
CA ASP A 3 -12.04 -18.18 -8.80
C ASP A 3 -13.52 -18.28 -8.40
N LYS A 4 -13.89 -17.79 -7.20
CA LYS A 4 -15.25 -17.97 -6.65
C LYS A 4 -16.27 -16.95 -7.16
N LEU A 5 -15.83 -15.79 -7.64
CA LEU A 5 -16.70 -14.72 -8.11
C LEU A 5 -16.49 -14.55 -9.61
N SER A 6 -17.56 -14.27 -10.36
CA SER A 6 -17.40 -13.79 -11.73
C SER A 6 -16.69 -12.43 -11.72
N TYR A 7 -16.08 -12.08 -12.86
CA TYR A 7 -15.39 -10.79 -13.01
C TYR A 7 -16.30 -9.60 -12.65
N LEU A 8 -17.54 -9.57 -13.15
CA LEU A 8 -18.46 -8.47 -12.90
C LEU A 8 -18.90 -8.39 -11.43
N GLU A 9 -19.08 -9.53 -10.76
CA GLU A 9 -19.37 -9.56 -9.33
C GLU A 9 -18.18 -9.07 -8.49
N ALA A 10 -16.96 -9.48 -8.84
CA ALA A 10 -15.75 -9.01 -8.18
C ALA A 10 -15.58 -7.48 -8.32
N VAL A 11 -15.81 -6.94 -9.52
CA VAL A 11 -15.76 -5.50 -9.77
C VAL A 11 -16.85 -4.75 -8.99
N HIS A 12 -18.08 -5.27 -8.97
CA HIS A 12 -19.19 -4.68 -8.22
C HIS A 12 -18.92 -4.64 -6.71
N ASN A 13 -18.34 -5.71 -6.17
CA ASN A 13 -18.09 -5.87 -4.74
C ASN A 13 -16.84 -5.12 -4.24
N ARG A 14 -15.95 -4.65 -5.14
CA ARG A 14 -14.73 -3.93 -4.75
C ARG A 14 -15.08 -2.59 -4.09
N ARG A 15 -14.69 -2.42 -2.83
CA ARG A 15 -14.84 -1.18 -2.05
C ARG A 15 -13.49 -0.68 -1.58
N SER A 16 -13.38 0.64 -1.39
CA SER A 16 -12.25 1.23 -0.68
C SER A 16 -12.48 1.03 0.83
N ILE A 17 -11.57 0.30 1.48
CA ILE A 17 -11.64 -0.05 2.90
C ILE A 17 -10.58 0.75 3.66
N TYR A 18 -11.01 1.62 4.57
CA TYR A 18 -10.11 2.47 5.38
C TYR A 18 -9.87 1.92 6.78
N GLN A 19 -10.75 1.05 7.27
CA GLN A 19 -10.59 0.37 8.55
C GLN A 19 -9.82 -0.92 8.29
N LEU A 20 -8.50 -0.87 8.46
CA LEU A 20 -7.63 -2.02 8.29
C LEU A 20 -7.14 -2.51 9.65
N ASN A 21 -6.84 -3.79 9.75
CA ASN A 21 -6.18 -4.39 10.89
C ASN A 21 -4.70 -4.61 10.55
N ARG A 22 -3.88 -4.86 11.58
CA ARG A 22 -2.44 -5.15 11.41
C ARG A 22 -2.15 -6.59 10.96
N SER A 23 -3.18 -7.34 10.58
CA SER A 23 -3.08 -8.77 10.30
C SER A 23 -3.81 -9.09 9.00
N SER A 24 -3.09 -9.61 8.02
CA SER A 24 -3.70 -10.08 6.79
C SER A 24 -4.52 -11.36 7.03
N LEU A 25 -5.59 -11.55 6.25
CA LEU A 25 -6.37 -12.79 6.20
C LEU A 25 -5.71 -13.85 5.31
N ILE A 26 -4.69 -13.45 4.54
CA ILE A 26 -3.93 -14.28 3.61
C ILE A 26 -2.44 -14.20 3.94
N SER A 27 -1.66 -15.20 3.54
CA SER A 27 -0.21 -15.20 3.74
C SER A 27 0.49 -14.13 2.89
N ASP A 28 1.70 -13.78 3.32
CA ASP A 28 2.60 -12.89 2.58
C ASP A 28 2.86 -13.44 1.16
N ASP A 29 3.15 -14.74 1.02
CA ASP A 29 3.36 -15.41 -0.28
C ASP A 29 2.15 -15.23 -1.22
N MET A 30 0.92 -15.27 -0.68
CA MET A 30 -0.28 -15.10 -1.47
C MET A 30 -0.48 -13.64 -1.90
N ILE A 31 -0.08 -12.70 -1.06
CA ILE A 31 -0.07 -11.27 -1.42
C ILE A 31 0.90 -11.06 -2.59
N GLU A 32 2.11 -11.63 -2.47
CA GLU A 32 3.12 -11.56 -3.53
C GLU A 32 2.61 -12.18 -4.83
N GLU A 33 2.04 -13.39 -4.78
CA GLU A 33 1.47 -14.06 -5.96
C GLU A 33 0.40 -13.21 -6.66
N ILE A 34 -0.53 -12.61 -5.90
CA ILE A 34 -1.57 -11.73 -6.44
C ILE A 34 -0.94 -10.52 -7.15
N ILE A 35 0.09 -9.92 -6.56
CA ILE A 35 0.78 -8.74 -7.12
C ILE A 35 1.56 -9.11 -8.37
N HIS A 36 2.25 -10.26 -8.36
CA HIS A 36 2.96 -10.79 -9.51
C HIS A 36 2.02 -11.04 -10.69
N GLN A 37 0.89 -11.71 -10.46
CA GLN A 37 -0.11 -11.93 -11.50
C GLN A 37 -0.66 -10.61 -12.05
N ALA A 38 -0.96 -9.65 -11.16
CA ALA A 38 -1.48 -8.36 -11.57
C ALA A 38 -0.50 -7.58 -12.46
N ILE A 39 0.80 -7.53 -12.10
CA ILE A 39 1.78 -6.77 -12.88
C ILE A 39 2.08 -7.43 -14.24
N GLU A 40 1.99 -8.75 -14.32
CA GLU A 40 2.20 -9.52 -15.55
C GLU A 40 1.03 -9.34 -16.54
N ASP A 41 -0.20 -9.36 -16.04
CA ASP A 41 -1.40 -9.32 -16.89
C ASP A 41 -1.83 -7.91 -17.32
N ILE A 42 -1.40 -6.87 -16.60
CA ILE A 42 -1.82 -5.49 -16.91
C ILE A 42 -1.13 -5.01 -18.20
N PRO A 43 -1.88 -4.67 -19.26
CA PRO A 43 -1.30 -4.11 -20.47
C PRO A 43 -0.69 -2.74 -20.17
N SER A 44 0.49 -2.48 -20.75
CA SER A 44 1.15 -1.18 -20.67
C SER A 44 1.20 -0.53 -22.06
N SER A 45 1.13 0.81 -22.09
CA SER A 45 1.27 1.56 -23.34
C SER A 45 2.57 1.17 -24.05
N PHE A 46 2.45 0.80 -25.33
CA PHE A 46 3.56 0.31 -26.16
C PHE A 46 4.30 -0.92 -25.58
N ASN A 47 3.65 -1.68 -24.69
CA ASN A 47 4.29 -2.78 -23.94
C ASN A 47 5.60 -2.34 -23.24
N SER A 48 5.66 -1.08 -22.81
CA SER A 48 6.87 -0.50 -22.20
C SER A 48 7.18 -1.07 -20.82
N GLN A 49 6.19 -1.67 -20.15
CA GLN A 49 6.31 -2.31 -18.84
C GLN A 49 7.07 -1.43 -17.84
N SER A 50 6.74 -0.14 -17.81
CA SER A 50 7.42 0.84 -16.95
C SER A 50 7.00 0.76 -15.48
N THR A 51 5.87 0.13 -15.19
CA THR A 51 5.36 -0.02 -13.83
C THR A 51 6.35 -0.78 -12.97
N ARG A 52 6.67 -0.22 -11.80
CA ARG A 52 7.49 -0.84 -10.76
C ARG A 52 6.71 -0.76 -9.46
N LEU A 53 6.78 -1.82 -8.67
CA LEU A 53 6.06 -1.97 -7.42
C LEU A 53 7.06 -2.32 -6.32
N VAL A 54 6.87 -1.73 -5.14
CA VAL A 54 7.56 -2.11 -3.91
C VAL A 54 6.48 -2.54 -2.92
N VAL A 55 6.59 -3.76 -2.43
CA VAL A 55 5.66 -4.32 -1.45
C VAL A 55 6.35 -4.30 -0.11
N LEU A 56 5.76 -3.58 0.85
CA LEU A 56 6.26 -3.50 2.22
C LEU A 56 5.37 -4.35 3.11
N LEU A 57 5.98 -5.31 3.81
CA LEU A 57 5.28 -6.22 4.71
C LEU A 57 5.78 -6.02 6.14
N LYS A 58 4.92 -6.35 7.12
CA LYS A 58 5.27 -6.41 8.55
C LYS A 58 5.98 -5.13 9.05
N GLU A 59 7.25 -5.24 9.44
CA GLU A 59 8.02 -4.16 10.04
C GLU A 59 8.35 -3.05 9.05
N ASP A 60 8.64 -3.38 7.80
CA ASP A 60 9.01 -2.37 6.80
C ASP A 60 7.82 -1.50 6.41
N HIS A 61 6.62 -2.08 6.41
CA HIS A 61 5.38 -1.34 6.31
C HIS A 61 5.22 -0.32 7.46
N TYR A 62 5.53 -0.75 8.68
CA TYR A 62 5.46 0.13 9.86
C TYR A 62 6.50 1.26 9.80
N LYS A 63 7.74 0.95 9.39
CA LYS A 63 8.80 1.94 9.19
C LYS A 63 8.39 3.02 8.19
N PHE A 64 7.85 2.63 7.04
CA PHE A 64 7.41 3.57 6.01
C PHE A 64 6.34 4.54 6.52
N TRP A 65 5.34 4.04 7.23
CA TRP A 65 4.30 4.91 7.79
C TRP A 65 4.78 5.81 8.92
N ASN A 66 5.78 5.38 9.69
CA ASN A 66 6.41 6.24 10.69
C ASN A 66 7.12 7.44 10.05
N VAL A 67 7.77 7.27 8.89
CA VAL A 67 8.36 8.40 8.14
C VAL A 67 7.28 9.45 7.80
N GLY A 68 6.13 9.01 7.31
CA GLY A 68 4.99 9.91 7.04
C GLY A 68 4.45 10.59 8.30
N LEU A 69 4.38 9.84 9.41
CA LEU A 69 3.93 10.34 10.70
C LEU A 69 4.87 11.41 11.28
N GLU A 70 6.18 11.23 11.15
CA GLU A 70 7.19 12.21 11.54
C GLU A 70 7.10 13.48 10.69
N GLY A 71 6.97 13.34 9.36
CA GLY A 71 6.73 14.47 8.48
C GLY A 71 5.47 15.25 8.84
N LEU A 72 4.40 14.55 9.22
CA LEU A 72 3.16 15.18 9.62
C LEU A 72 3.26 15.89 10.98
N LYS A 73 3.97 15.32 11.96
CA LYS A 73 4.25 15.98 13.25
C LYS A 73 4.92 17.33 13.07
N ALA A 74 5.78 17.48 12.07
CA ALA A 74 6.49 18.73 11.82
C ALA A 74 5.58 19.88 11.36
N ILE A 75 4.41 19.59 10.77
CA ILE A 75 3.52 20.61 10.18
C ILE A 75 2.19 20.77 10.94
N VAL A 76 1.78 19.77 11.73
CA VAL A 76 0.51 19.81 12.48
C VAL A 76 0.72 20.56 13.79
N PRO A 77 -0.10 21.59 14.10
CA PRO A 77 -0.06 22.27 15.39
C PRO A 77 -0.25 21.30 16.55
N ALA A 78 0.50 21.50 17.64
CA ALA A 78 0.50 20.59 18.80
C ALA A 78 -0.91 20.33 19.36
N ASP A 79 -1.77 21.35 19.37
CA ASP A 79 -3.14 21.25 19.88
C ASP A 79 -4.04 20.34 19.04
N SER A 80 -3.71 20.18 17.75
CA SER A 80 -4.43 19.30 16.82
C SER A 80 -3.83 17.89 16.77
N TRP A 81 -2.65 17.69 17.34
CA TRP A 81 -1.93 16.41 17.27
C TRP A 81 -2.70 15.23 17.86
N PRO A 82 -3.38 15.32 19.03
CA PRO A 82 -4.11 14.18 19.59
C PRO A 82 -5.14 13.60 18.62
N LYS A 83 -5.85 14.47 17.88
CA LYS A 83 -6.85 14.04 16.90
C LYS A 83 -6.21 13.37 15.68
N THR A 84 -5.13 13.95 15.18
CA THR A 84 -4.43 13.48 13.97
C THR A 84 -3.65 12.19 14.21
N GLY A 85 -2.91 12.11 15.32
CA GLY A 85 -2.13 10.91 15.69
C GLY A 85 -3.02 9.69 15.94
N LEU A 86 -4.11 9.85 16.69
CA LEU A 86 -5.08 8.77 16.94
C LEU A 86 -5.74 8.27 15.65
N SER A 87 -6.06 9.16 14.70
CA SER A 87 -6.68 8.75 13.44
C SER A 87 -5.75 7.89 12.58
N LEU A 88 -4.44 8.12 12.64
CA LEU A 88 -3.43 7.38 11.89
C LEU A 88 -3.11 6.04 12.56
N GLU A 89 -2.95 6.03 13.89
CA GLU A 89 -2.69 4.79 14.63
C GLU A 89 -3.91 3.84 14.65
N ALA A 90 -5.13 4.39 14.73
CA ALA A 90 -6.38 3.62 14.75
C ALA A 90 -6.82 3.14 13.35
N GLY A 91 -6.38 3.81 12.28
CA GLY A 91 -6.74 3.42 10.92
C GLY A 91 -6.19 2.05 10.49
N GLY A 92 -5.17 1.55 11.20
CA GLY A 92 -4.40 0.39 10.77
C GLY A 92 -3.65 0.76 9.49
N PHE A 93 -2.37 1.09 9.64
CA PHE A 93 -1.50 1.53 8.56
C PHE A 93 -1.80 0.78 7.24
N GLY A 94 -2.21 1.52 6.20
CA GLY A 94 -2.75 0.95 4.96
C GLY A 94 -1.68 0.63 3.95
N ALA A 95 -1.85 -0.45 3.18
CA ALA A 95 -0.94 -0.74 2.07
C ALA A 95 -0.98 0.42 1.06
N ASN A 96 0.20 0.98 0.75
CA ASN A 96 0.34 2.04 -0.23
C ASN A 96 0.93 1.44 -1.51
N LEU A 97 0.15 1.43 -2.59
CA LEU A 97 0.64 1.11 -3.93
C LEU A 97 1.10 2.41 -4.57
N GLN A 98 2.39 2.72 -4.47
CA GLN A 98 2.97 3.89 -5.13
C GLN A 98 3.50 3.49 -6.50
N HIS A 99 3.01 4.16 -7.55
CA HIS A 99 3.66 4.14 -8.85
C HIS A 99 4.82 5.14 -8.79
N TYR A 100 6.04 4.70 -9.12
CA TYR A 100 7.15 5.61 -9.32
C TYR A 100 7.48 5.68 -10.81
N ASN A 101 7.45 6.90 -11.33
CA ASN A 101 8.10 7.24 -12.59
C ASN A 101 8.56 8.72 -12.53
N PRO A 102 9.87 9.01 -12.37
CA PRO A 102 11.00 8.07 -12.30
C PRO A 102 11.06 7.33 -10.95
N LEU A 103 11.93 6.31 -10.88
CA LEU A 103 12.24 5.55 -9.67
C LEU A 103 12.58 6.49 -8.50
N PRO A 104 12.33 6.08 -7.24
CA PRO A 104 13.04 6.70 -6.14
C PRO A 104 14.54 6.41 -6.36
N ASP A 105 15.34 7.48 -6.26
CA ASP A 105 16.79 7.48 -6.46
C ASP A 105 17.47 6.36 -5.64
N GLU A 106 18.72 5.99 -5.97
CA GLU A 106 19.49 4.92 -5.26
C GLU A 106 19.45 5.05 -3.73
N ARG A 107 19.23 6.27 -3.21
CA ARG A 107 19.00 6.61 -1.80
C ARG A 107 17.82 5.89 -1.13
N ALA A 108 16.79 5.44 -1.86
CA ALA A 108 15.67 4.73 -1.26
C ALA A 108 15.98 3.25 -0.93
N ALA A 109 17.04 2.70 -1.52
CA ALA A 109 17.55 1.36 -1.17
C ALA A 109 18.42 1.38 0.09
N GLU A 110 18.79 2.55 0.59
CA GLU A 110 19.68 2.74 1.75
C GLU A 110 18.94 2.94 3.08
N VAL A 111 17.59 2.91 3.08
CA VAL A 111 16.74 3.20 4.26
C VAL A 111 16.12 1.93 4.84
#